data_AF-A0A7J2VA60-F1
#
_entry.id   AF-A0A7J2VA60-F1
#
_cell.length_a   1.000
_cell.length_b   1.000
_cell.length_c   1.000
_cell.angle_alpha   90.00
_cell.angle_beta   90.00
_cell.angle_gamma   90.00
#
_symmetry.space_group_name_H-M   'P 1'
#
loop_
_entity.id
_entity.type
_entity.pdbx_description
1 polymer ?
#
loop_
_entity_poly.entity_id
_entity_poly.type
_entity_poly.pdbx_seq_one_letter_code
_entity_poly.pdbx_strand_id
1 'polypeptide(L)' 'MSSKPREVYPPIHVIPCSEKSECPFFELRTYDEAGSLCLAYCRITERYLTRSFVKKCIFQKDACPYKQTTGFQ' A
#
# COMPACT_ATOMS: atom_id res chain seq x y z
N MET A 1 -17.26 -15.63 4.59
CA MET A 1 -17.35 -14.26 4.06
C MET A 1 -16.23 -14.06 3.05
N SER A 2 -16.54 -14.01 1.75
CA SER A 2 -15.54 -13.85 0.69
C SER A 2 -15.26 -12.35 0.53
N SER A 3 -14.36 -11.81 1.35
CA SER A 3 -13.84 -10.45 1.19
C SER A 3 -12.89 -10.43 -0.01
N LYS A 4 -13.44 -10.38 -1.22
CA LYS A 4 -12.65 -10.07 -2.41
C LYS A 4 -11.98 -8.72 -2.15
N PRO A 5 -10.64 -8.62 -2.22
CA PRO A 5 -10.00 -7.32 -2.09
C PRO A 5 -10.58 -6.40 -3.18
N ARG A 6 -10.96 -5.18 -2.79
CA ARG A 6 -11.60 -4.20 -3.68
C ARG A 6 -10.87 -4.14 -5.01
N GLU A 7 -11.61 -4.17 -6.11
CA GLU A 7 -11.07 -4.22 -7.48
C GLU A 7 -9.94 -3.21 -7.65
N VAL A 8 -8.76 -3.71 -8.02
CA VAL A 8 -7.59 -2.90 -8.31
C VAL A 8 -7.83 -2.19 -9.63
N TYR A 9 -7.89 -0.86 -9.61
CA TYR A 9 -7.90 -0.05 -10.82
C TYR A 9 -6.47 0.35 -11.20
N PRO A 10 -5.83 -0.28 -12.20
CA PRO A 10 -4.41 -0.14 -12.45
C PRO A 10 -3.91 1.30 -12.64
N PRO A 11 -4.62 2.19 -13.37
CA PRO A 11 -4.16 3.56 -13.62
C PRO A 11 -3.86 4.38 -12.35
N ILE A 12 -4.54 4.06 -11.24
CA ILE A 12 -4.40 4.80 -9.98
C ILE A 12 -3.69 4.00 -8.88
N HIS A 13 -3.57 2.67 -9.00
CA HIS A 13 -2.97 1.81 -7.96
C HIS A 13 -1.56 1.31 -8.30
N VAL A 14 -1.24 1.17 -9.58
CA VAL A 14 0.05 0.62 -10.00
C VAL A 14 1.18 1.62 -9.78
N ILE A 15 2.21 1.24 -9.06
CA ILE A 15 3.40 2.04 -8.76
C ILE A 15 4.65 1.29 -9.23
N PRO A 16 5.80 1.96 -9.43
CA PRO A 16 7.04 1.26 -9.67
C PRO A 16 7.45 0.44 -8.42
N CYS A 17 7.94 -0.78 -8.60
CA CYS A 17 8.38 -1.63 -7.48
C CYS A 17 9.60 -1.08 -6.72
N SER A 18 10.24 -0.03 -7.25
CA SER A 18 11.35 0.68 -6.60
C SER A 18 10.91 1.57 -5.43
N GLU A 19 9.61 1.85 -5.29
CA GLU A 19 9.09 2.65 -4.18
C GLU A 19 9.37 1.92 -2.84
N LYS A 20 9.99 2.61 -1.88
CA LYS A 20 10.22 2.06 -0.55
C LYS A 20 9.56 2.94 0.49
N SER A 21 8.76 2.34 1.37
CA SER A 21 8.21 3.01 2.54
C SER A 21 8.85 2.43 3.79
N GLU A 22 9.16 3.30 4.76
CA GLU A 22 9.58 2.88 6.11
C GLU A 22 8.39 2.44 6.99
N CYS A 23 7.17 2.44 6.44
CA CYS A 23 5.98 2.00 7.16
C CYS A 23 5.95 0.47 7.28
N PRO A 24 5.89 -0.10 8.50
CA PRO A 24 5.90 -1.56 8.70
C PRO A 24 4.64 -2.27 8.17
N PHE A 25 3.58 -1.50 7.90
CA PHE A 25 2.30 -2.01 7.36
C PHE A 25 2.18 -1.87 5.85
N PHE A 26 3.20 -1.30 5.20
CA PHE A 26 3.24 -1.13 3.76
C PHE A 26 3.86 -2.37 3.12
N GLU A 27 3.10 -3.00 2.23
CA GLU A 27 3.52 -4.18 1.48
C GLU A 27 3.43 -3.89 -0.02
N LEU A 28 4.45 -4.29 -0.78
CA LEU A 28 4.41 -4.26 -2.23
C LEU A 28 4.08 -5.65 -2.76
N ARG A 29 3.14 -5.71 -3.70
CA ARG A 29 2.80 -6.92 -4.43
C ARG A 29 3.02 -6.71 -5.91
N THR A 30 3.75 -7.62 -6.54
CA THR A 30 3.98 -7.59 -7.98
C THR A 30 2.65 -7.62 -8.74
N TYR A 31 2.51 -6.72 -9.72
CA TYR A 31 1.32 -6.60 -10.56
C TYR A 31 1.50 -7.25 -11.93
N ASP A 32 2.69 -7.10 -12.52
CA ASP A 32 3.02 -7.61 -13.85
C ASP A 32 4.04 -8.76 -13.80
N GLU A 33 4.05 -9.61 -14.81
CA GLU A 33 4.99 -10.73 -14.90
C GLU A 33 6.46 -10.28 -15.07
N ALA A 34 6.70 -9.07 -15.60
CA ALA A 34 8.04 -8.52 -15.73
C ALA A 34 8.58 -7.89 -14.42
N GLY A 35 7.79 -7.86 -13.34
CA GLY A 35 8.22 -7.44 -12.01
C GLY A 35 8.56 -5.95 -11.88
N SER A 36 8.15 -5.12 -12.84
CA SER A 36 8.47 -3.69 -12.86
C SER A 36 7.41 -2.84 -12.16
N LEU A 37 6.18 -3.34 -12.12
CA LEU A 37 4.99 -2.69 -11.61
C LEU A 37 4.49 -3.45 -10.38
N CYS A 38 4.26 -2.70 -9.31
CA CYS A 38 3.76 -3.20 -8.04
C CYS A 38 2.46 -2.49 -7.65
N LEU A 39 1.71 -3.14 -6.78
CA LEU A 39 0.60 -2.57 -6.04
C LEU A 39 1.04 -2.38 -4.60
N ALA A 40 0.81 -1.20 -4.07
CA ALA A 40 0.93 -0.98 -2.65
C ALA A 40 -0.30 -1.51 -1.91
N TYR A 41 -0.07 -2.25 -0.85
CA TYR A 41 -1.08 -2.81 0.03
C TYR A 41 -0.82 -2.37 1.46
N CYS A 42 -1.87 -1.93 2.14
CA CYS A 42 -1.82 -1.59 3.56
C CYS A 42 -2.39 -2.75 4.38
N ARG A 43 -1.55 -3.37 5.21
CA ARG A 43 -1.96 -4.51 6.05
C ARG A 43 -2.99 -4.15 7.12
N ILE A 44 -2.99 -2.92 7.63
CA ILE A 44 -3.96 -2.50 8.66
C ILE A 44 -5.37 -2.36 8.09
N THR A 45 -5.48 -1.74 6.91
CA THR A 45 -6.79 -1.46 6.29
C THR A 45 -7.24 -2.56 5.35
N GLU A 46 -6.37 -3.55 5.11
CA GLU A 46 -6.55 -4.65 4.16
C GLU A 46 -6.95 -4.15 2.76
N ARG A 47 -6.30 -3.07 2.29
CA ARG A 47 -6.65 -2.38 1.05
C ARG A 47 -5.44 -2.03 0.21
N TYR A 48 -5.65 -2.06 -1.10
CA TYR A 48 -4.71 -1.48 -2.05
C TYR A 48 -4.74 0.05 -1.98
N LEU A 49 -3.55 0.64 -2.01
CA LEU A 49 -3.35 2.08 -1.92
C LEU A 49 -3.24 2.68 -3.32
N THR A 50 -3.82 3.86 -3.49
CA THR A 50 -3.61 4.64 -4.71
C THR A 50 -2.23 5.30 -4.69
N ARG A 51 -1.68 5.61 -5.87
CA ARG A 51 -0.41 6.34 -6.07
C ARG A 51 -0.27 7.55 -5.14
N SER A 52 -1.33 8.35 -5.03
CA SER A 52 -1.34 9.55 -4.17
C SER A 52 -1.23 9.20 -2.69
N PHE A 53 -1.85 8.10 -2.26
CA PHE A 53 -1.77 7.63 -0.88
C PHE A 53 -0.40 6.98 -0.58
N VAL A 54 0.17 6.26 -1.53
CA VAL A 54 1.54 5.72 -1.45
C VAL A 54 2.55 6.83 -1.23
N LYS A 55 2.49 7.90 -2.02
CA LYS A 55 3.34 9.08 -1.82
C LYS A 55 3.19 9.64 -0.41
N LYS A 56 1.97 9.72 0.14
CA LYS A 56 1.78 10.13 1.53
C LYS A 56 2.42 9.16 2.52
N CYS A 57 2.34 7.85 2.31
CA CYS A 57 3.03 6.85 3.15
C CYS A 57 4.56 6.93 3.07
N ILE A 58 5.13 7.35 1.94
CA ILE A 58 6.58 7.47 1.75
C ILE A 58 7.10 8.80 2.31
N PHE A 59 6.45 9.91 1.96
CA PHE A 59 6.90 11.26 2.35
C PHE A 59 6.39 11.71 3.72
N GLN A 60 5.23 11.24 4.17
CA GLN A 60 4.60 11.63 5.43
C GLN A 60 4.33 10.41 6.32
N LYS A 61 5.40 9.66 6.63
CA LYS A 61 5.34 8.43 7.42
C LYS A 61 4.68 8.61 8.80
N ASP A 62 4.87 9.77 9.42
CA ASP A 62 4.33 10.11 10.75
C ASP A 62 2.88 10.60 10.71
N ALA A 63 2.39 11.01 9.54
CA ALA A 63 1.01 11.40 9.32
C ALA A 63 0.11 10.21 8.93
N CYS A 64 0.65 8.98 8.92
CA CYS A 64 -0.15 7.79 8.64
C CYS A 64 -1.14 7.59 9.81
N PRO A 65 -2.47 7.78 9.60
CA PRO A 65 -3.45 7.73 10.68
C PRO A 65 -3.53 6.33 11.32
N TYR A 66 -3.00 5.32 10.62
CA TYR A 66 -2.99 3.93 11.07
C TYR A 66 -1.76 3.56 11.91
N LYS A 67 -0.74 4.43 11.99
CA LYS A 67 0.46 4.19 12.83
C LYS A 67 0.11 4.19 14.33
N GLN A 68 -0.92 4.95 14.72
CA GLN A 68 -1.41 5.05 16.11
C GLN A 68 -2.28 3.87 16.55
N THR A 69 -2.87 3.11 15.62
CA THR A 69 -3.71 1.94 15.95
C THR A 69 -2.93 0.69 16.34
N THR A 70 -1.61 0.67 16.15
CA THR A 70 -0.71 -0.33 16.74
C THR A 70 -0.19 0.11 18.11
N GLY A 71 -1.13 0.43 19.01
CA GLY A 71 -0.91 0.14 20.41
C GLY A 71 -1.04 -1.38 20.57
N PHE A 72 0.10 -2.08 20.54
CA PHE A 72 0.18 -3.44 21.04
C PHE A 72 -0.41 -3.44 22.45
N GLN A 73 -1.55 -4.11 22.64
CA GLN A 73 -2.05 -4.53 23.95
C GLN A 73 -1.90 -6.04 24.02
#